data_AF-A0A9W6J135-F1
#
_entry.id   AF-A0A9W6J135-F1
#
_cell.length_a   1.000
_cell.length_b   1.000
_cell.length_c   1.000
_cell.angle_alpha   90.00
_cell.angle_beta   90.00
_cell.angle_gamma   90.00
#
_symmetry.space_group_name_H-M   'P 1'
#
loop_
_entity.id
_entity.type
_entity.pdbx_description
1 polymer ?
#
loop_
_entity_poly.entity_id
_entity_poly.type
_entity_poly.pdbx_seq_one_letter_code
_entity_poly.pdbx_strand_id
1 'polypeptide(L)'
;MPEDEMKVALMLLALLALAGCATPEQLAEADKQKCRGYGMRPGTEAFANCRMTLDVERRRELRRAFDDPYFGRGYGPYGGGPFWY
;
A
#
# COMPACT_ATOMS: atom_id res chain seq x y z
N MET A 1 1.42 -23.43 -28.29
CA MET A 1 1.45 -22.27 -27.36
C MET A 1 2.86 -21.72 -27.43
N PRO A 2 3.05 -20.50 -27.95
CA PRO A 2 4.39 -19.98 -28.22
C PRO A 2 5.19 -19.89 -26.93
N GLU A 3 6.41 -20.41 -26.97
CA GLU A 3 7.42 -20.39 -25.91
C GLU A 3 7.71 -18.98 -25.33
N ASP A 4 7.36 -17.96 -26.10
CA ASP A 4 7.47 -16.54 -25.77
C ASP A 4 6.46 -16.13 -24.68
N GLU A 5 5.22 -16.62 -24.78
CA GLU A 5 4.14 -16.33 -23.82
C GLU A 5 4.47 -16.89 -22.43
N MET A 6 5.08 -18.07 -22.39
CA MET A 6 5.47 -18.72 -21.13
C MET A 6 6.61 -17.98 -20.44
N LYS A 7 7.59 -17.44 -21.18
CA LYS A 7 8.66 -16.60 -20.62
C LYS A 7 8.13 -15.29 -20.07
N VAL A 8 7.22 -14.64 -20.78
CA VAL A 8 6.58 -13.39 -20.32
C VAL A 8 5.76 -13.64 -19.05
N ALA A 9 4.98 -14.72 -19.01
CA ALA A 9 4.22 -15.10 -17.83
C ALA A 9 5.12 -15.37 -16.62
N LEU A 10 6.25 -16.07 -16.81
CA LEU A 10 7.19 -16.36 -15.73
C LEU A 10 7.88 -15.10 -15.18
N MET A 11 8.25 -14.17 -16.07
CA MET A 11 8.84 -12.88 -15.72
C MET A 11 7.87 -12.01 -14.90
N LEU A 12 6.60 -11.96 -15.31
CA LEU A 12 5.54 -11.24 -14.58
C LEU A 12 5.31 -11.83 -13.19
N LEU A 13 5.25 -13.16 -13.08
CA LEU A 13 5.10 -13.87 -11.81
C LEU A 13 6.27 -13.60 -10.85
N ALA A 14 7.51 -13.56 -11.37
CA ALA A 14 8.67 -13.19 -10.58
C ALA A 14 8.56 -11.76 -10.05
N LEU A 15 8.20 -10.80 -10.91
CA LEU A 15 8.02 -9.39 -10.50
C LEU A 15 6.94 -9.21 -9.42
N LEU A 16 5.82 -9.94 -9.55
CA LEU A 16 4.75 -9.95 -8.54
C LEU A 16 5.21 -10.55 -7.21
N ALA A 17 6.07 -11.57 -7.23
CA ALA A 17 6.65 -12.15 -6.02
C ALA A 17 7.62 -11.17 -5.31
N LEU A 18 8.33 -10.33 -6.08
CA LEU A 18 9.17 -9.27 -5.55
C LEU A 18 8.39 -8.08 -4.98
N ALA A 19 7.11 -7.92 -5.32
CA ALA A 19 6.25 -6.88 -4.75
C ALA A 19 5.87 -7.11 -3.26
N GLY A 20 6.40 -8.19 -2.66
CA GLY A 20 6.79 -8.24 -1.24
C GLY A 20 5.67 -8.15 -0.21
N CYS A 21 5.33 -9.29 0.39
CA CYS A 21 4.61 -9.34 1.65
C CYS A 21 5.50 -8.78 2.78
N ALA A 22 5.24 -7.55 3.26
CA ALA A 22 5.80 -7.09 4.52
C ALA A 22 5.09 -7.80 5.68
N THR A 23 5.85 -8.40 6.60
CA THR A 23 5.26 -8.97 7.82
C THR A 23 4.86 -7.85 8.78
N PRO A 24 3.81 -8.05 9.60
CA PRO A 24 3.41 -7.03 10.58
C PRO A 24 4.53 -6.69 11.58
N GLU A 25 5.41 -7.65 11.89
CA GLU A 25 6.56 -7.41 12.77
C GLU A 25 7.63 -6.53 12.14
N GLN A 26 7.99 -6.77 10.88
CA GLN A 26 8.95 -5.93 10.14
C GLN A 26 8.44 -4.50 10.04
N LEU A 27 7.14 -4.35 9.78
CA LEU A 27 6.48 -3.06 9.70
C LEU A 27 6.50 -2.33 11.05
N ALA A 28 6.21 -3.05 12.14
CA ALA A 28 6.28 -2.48 13.47
C ALA A 28 7.69 -2.02 13.83
N GLU A 29 8.74 -2.74 13.42
CA GLU A 29 10.13 -2.30 13.66
C GLU A 29 10.50 -1.08 12.82
N ALA A 30 10.08 -1.04 11.55
CA ALA A 30 10.26 0.13 10.69
C ALA A 30 9.59 1.38 11.29
N ASP A 31 8.37 1.25 11.81
CA ASP A 31 7.65 2.35 12.48
C ASP A 31 8.39 2.80 13.75
N LYS A 32 8.94 1.88 14.54
CA LYS A 32 9.76 2.23 15.71
C LYS A 32 11.02 3.00 15.32
N GLN A 33 11.70 2.61 14.24
CA GLN A 33 12.89 3.32 13.77
C GLN A 33 12.54 4.72 13.26
N LYS A 34 11.45 4.84 12.50
CA LYS A 34 10.96 6.12 11.98
C LYS A 34 10.60 7.10 13.10
N CYS A 35 9.84 6.66 14.10
CA CYS A 35 9.49 7.49 15.26
C CYS A 35 10.72 7.86 16.12
N ARG A 36 11.70 6.95 16.26
CA ARG A 36 12.99 7.27 16.91
C ARG A 36 13.76 8.34 16.15
N GLY A 37 13.76 8.29 14.80
CA GLY A 37 14.38 9.31 13.94
C GLY A 37 13.77 10.70 14.10
N TYR A 38 12.48 10.79 14.43
CA TYR A 38 11.80 12.04 14.79
C TYR A 38 12.07 12.50 16.24
N GLY A 39 12.89 11.78 17.00
CA GLY A 39 13.26 12.13 18.37
C GLY A 39 12.29 11.63 19.45
N MET A 40 11.29 10.81 19.09
CA MET A 40 10.31 10.30 20.04
C MET A 40 10.88 9.12 20.83
N ARG A 41 10.68 9.17 22.15
CA ARG A 41 11.21 8.16 23.08
C ARG A 41 10.20 7.02 23.24
N PRO A 42 10.63 5.74 23.15
CA PRO A 42 9.76 4.60 23.43
C PRO A 42 9.10 4.70 24.81
N GLY A 43 7.85 4.24 24.91
CA GLY A 43 7.07 4.28 26.16
C GLY A 43 6.44 5.65 26.47
N THR A 44 6.55 6.64 25.58
CA THR A 44 5.86 7.93 25.70
C THR A 44 4.57 7.95 24.88
N GLU A 45 3.64 8.82 25.25
CA GLU A 45 2.42 9.07 24.47
C GLU A 45 2.76 9.57 23.06
N ALA A 46 3.77 10.44 22.92
CA ALA A 46 4.23 10.92 21.62
C ALA A 46 4.65 9.77 20.69
N PHE A 47 5.36 8.77 21.23
CA PHE A 47 5.76 7.59 20.47
C PHE A 47 4.59 6.72 20.05
N ALA A 48 3.58 6.55 20.93
CA ALA A 48 2.35 5.83 20.59
C ALA A 48 1.57 6.55 19.50
N ASN A 49 1.41 7.88 19.61
CA ASN A 49 0.72 8.70 18.63
C ASN A 49 1.42 8.68 17.28
N CYS A 50 2.75 8.78 17.23
CA CYS A 50 3.49 8.67 15.97
C CYS A 50 3.23 7.35 15.25
N ARG A 51 3.30 6.22 15.96
CA ARG A 51 3.01 4.91 15.37
C ARG A 51 1.56 4.81 14.89
N MET A 52 0.61 5.34 15.66
CA MET A 52 -0.78 5.39 15.27
C MET A 52 -0.99 6.24 14.00
N THR A 53 -0.35 7.40 13.90
CA THR A 53 -0.40 8.25 12.71
C THR A 53 0.16 7.53 11.49
N LEU A 54 1.31 6.85 11.62
CA LEU A 54 1.90 6.07 10.53
C LEU A 54 0.97 4.94 10.05
N ASP A 55 0.29 4.24 10.96
CA ASP A 55 -0.69 3.21 10.59
C ASP A 55 -1.88 3.81 9.81
N VAL A 56 -2.42 4.92 10.30
CA VAL A 56 -3.55 5.61 9.66
C VAL A 56 -3.17 6.11 8.26
N GLU A 57 -2.01 6.73 8.09
CA GLU A 57 -1.56 7.22 6.77
C GLU A 57 -1.35 6.06 5.79
N ARG A 58 -0.74 4.95 6.23
CA ARG A 58 -0.60 3.75 5.39
C ARG A 58 -1.95 3.23 4.91
N ARG A 59 -2.95 3.15 5.79
CA ARG A 59 -4.32 2.75 5.41
C ARG A 59 -4.96 3.74 4.45
N ARG A 60 -4.69 5.04 4.60
CA ARG A 60 -5.16 6.08 3.67
C ARG A 60 -4.52 5.92 2.30
N GLU A 61 -3.21 5.67 2.22
CA GLU A 61 -2.52 5.41 0.95
C GLU A 61 -3.09 4.19 0.22
N LEU A 62 -3.33 3.10 0.95
CA LEU A 62 -3.98 1.91 0.39
C LEU A 62 -5.37 2.26 -0.16
N ARG A 63 -6.19 3.00 0.61
CA ARG A 63 -7.51 3.44 0.14
C ARG A 63 -7.41 4.34 -1.09
N ARG A 64 -6.50 5.33 -1.10
CA ARG A 64 -6.26 6.22 -2.24
C ARG A 64 -5.90 5.45 -3.51
N ALA A 65 -5.12 4.38 -3.40
CA ALA A 65 -4.80 3.52 -4.54
C ALA A 65 -6.04 2.85 -5.16
N PHE A 66 -7.08 2.59 -4.35
CA PHE A 66 -8.36 2.04 -4.81
C PHE A 66 -9.40 3.11 -5.17
N ASP A 67 -9.29 4.32 -4.59
CA ASP A 67 -10.15 5.47 -4.87
C ASP A 67 -9.68 6.28 -6.10
N ASP A 68 -8.60 5.84 -6.76
CA ASP A 68 -8.08 6.48 -7.97
C ASP A 68 -9.18 6.53 -9.07
N PRO A 69 -9.49 7.70 -9.66
CA PRO A 69 -10.57 7.83 -10.64
C PRO A 69 -10.41 6.95 -11.89
N TYR A 70 -9.18 6.55 -12.24
CA TYR A 70 -8.92 5.64 -13.36
C TYR A 70 -9.21 4.17 -13.01
N PHE A 71 -9.04 3.75 -11.74
CA PHE A 71 -9.22 2.35 -11.33
C PHE A 71 -10.48 2.07 -10.48
N GLY A 72 -10.95 3.05 -9.70
CA GLY A 72 -11.96 2.88 -8.65
C GLY A 72 -13.39 3.27 -9.02
N ARG A 73 -13.59 4.01 -10.11
CA ARG A 73 -14.92 4.44 -10.55
C ARG A 73 -15.09 4.24 -12.05
N GLY A 74 -15.17 2.98 -12.47
CA GLY A 74 -15.70 2.50 -13.75
C GLY A 74 -15.87 3.50 -14.91
N TYR A 75 -14.82 4.21 -15.34
CA TYR A 75 -14.82 4.90 -16.62
C TYR A 75 -14.36 3.91 -17.70
N GLY A 76 -15.22 2.92 -17.96
CA GLY A 76 -15.18 2.10 -19.17
C GLY A 76 -16.27 2.53 -20.15
N PRO A 77 -16.24 2.11 -21.42
CA PRO A 77 -17.19 2.54 -22.46
C PRO A 77 -18.68 2.21 -22.20
N TYR A 78 -19.01 1.52 -21.11
CA TYR A 78 -20.39 1.25 -20.64
C TYR A 78 -20.61 1.63 -19.16
N GLY A 79 -19.72 2.44 -18.57
CA GLY A 79 -19.71 2.77 -17.14
C GLY A 79 -20.49 4.03 -16.80
N GLY A 80 -21.49 3.89 -15.92
CA GLY A 80 -22.26 5.00 -15.36
C GLY A 80 -21.42 5.90 -14.46
N GLY A 81 -21.55 7.22 -14.67
CA GLY A 81 -20.82 8.25 -13.93
C GLY A 81 -21.25 8.42 -12.47
N PRO A 82 -20.63 9.38 -11.74
CA PRO A 82 -20.88 9.59 -10.32
C PRO A 82 -22.31 10.12 -10.08
N PHE A 83 -23.09 9.45 -9.22
CA PHE A 83 -24.30 10.04 -8.63
C PHE A 83 -23.89 10.89 -7.42
N TRP A 84 -23.47 12.12 -7.66
CA TRP A 84 -23.48 13.13 -6.59
C TRP A 84 -24.74 13.97 -6.82
N TYR A 85 -25.63 14.00 -5.82
CA TYR A 85 -26.72 14.98 -5.68
C TYR A 85 -26.24 16.11 -4.79
#